data_AF-A0A942CJU2-F1
#
_entry.id   AF-A0A942CJU2-F1
#
_cell.length_a   1.000
_cell.length_b   1.000
_cell.length_c   1.000
_cell.angle_alpha   90.00
_cell.angle_beta   90.00
_cell.angle_gamma   90.00
#
_symmetry.space_group_name_H-M   'P 1'
#
loop_
_entity.id
_entity.type
_entity.pdbx_description
1 polymer ?
#
loop_
_entity_poly.entity_id
_entity_poly.type
_entity_poly.pdbx_seq_one_letter_code
_entity_poly.pdbx_strand_id
1 'polypeptide(L)' 'MDTPEVRLLFHRLNNQLGIILAHAELLESRLTDAPTRARASQVVTSALEAMGTVKDLRQSLSSLDPSDPSDPSDAQ' A
#
# COMPACT_ATOMS: atom_id res chain seq x y z
N MET A 1 18.08 0.22 -6.27
CA MET A 1 17.66 1.53 -5.67
C MET A 1 16.81 1.30 -4.41
N ASP A 2 17.05 0.22 -3.65
CA ASP A 2 16.35 -0.04 -2.39
C ASP A 2 17.20 0.43 -1.20
N THR A 3 17.15 1.73 -0.92
CA THR A 3 17.89 2.32 0.21
C THR A 3 17.11 2.13 1.52
N PRO A 4 17.79 2.09 2.69
CA PRO A 4 17.12 2.05 3.98
C PRO A 4 16.08 3.16 4.19
N GLU A 5 16.31 4.33 3.59
CA GLU A 5 15.41 5.47 3.63
C GLU A 5 14.09 5.21 2.89
N VAL A 6 14.15 4.63 1.68
CA VAL A 6 12.95 4.26 0.91
C VAL A 6 12.12 3.23 1.66
N ARG A 7 12.75 2.23 2.29
CA ARG A 7 12.05 1.24 3.13
C ARG A 7 11.34 1.90 4.32
N LEU A 8 11.96 2.89 4.96
CA LEU A 8 11.34 3.64 6.06
C LEU A 8 10.14 4.47 5.57
N LEU A 9 10.25 5.11 4.40
CA LEU A 9 9.15 5.85 3.79
C LEU A 9 7.96 4.93 3.47
N PHE A 10 8.19 3.74 2.90
CA PHE A 10 7.13 2.76 2.65
C PHE A 10 6.48 2.26 3.94
N HIS A 11 7.25 2.03 5.00
CA HIS A 11 6.69 1.65 6.29
C HIS A 11 5.79 2.76 6.85
N ARG A 12 6.28 4.02 6.85
CA ARG A 12 5.51 5.17 7.32
C ARG A 12 4.24 5.38 6.50
N LEU A 13 4.33 5.25 5.17
CA LEU A 13 3.18 5.39 4.27
C LEU A 13 2.13 4.31 4.53
N ASN A 14 2.53 3.04 4.60
CA ASN A 14 1.61 1.95 4.93
C ASN A 14 0.95 2.12 6.30
N ASN A 15 1.68 2.61 7.30
CA ASN A 15 1.11 2.90 8.62
C ASN A 15 0.04 4.00 8.55
N GLN A 16 0.30 5.08 7.80
CA GLN A 16 -0.71 6.14 7.60
C GLN A 16 -1.94 5.63 6.85
N LEU A 17 -1.75 4.83 5.80
CA LEU A 17 -2.86 4.19 5.09
C LEU A 17 -3.67 3.28 6.01
N GLY A 18 -3.02 2.52 6.90
CA GLY A 18 -3.70 1.66 7.87
C GLY A 18 -4.57 2.45 8.86
N ILE A 19 -4.08 3.58 9.34
CA ILE A 19 -4.86 4.49 10.21
C ILE A 19 -6.07 5.05 9.45
N ILE A 20 -5.87 5.51 8.21
CA ILE A 20 -6.95 6.04 7.36
C ILE A 20 -8.02 4.97 7.13
N LEU A 21 -7.61 3.74 6.79
CA LEU A 21 -8.52 2.62 6.57
C LEU A 21 -9.35 2.31 7.82
N ALA A 22 -8.70 2.17 8.98
CA ALA A 22 -9.39 1.88 10.24
C ALA A 22 -10.40 2.98 10.60
N HIS A 23 -10.05 4.25 10.38
CA HIS A 23 -10.98 5.37 10.60
C HIS A 23 -12.15 5.36 9.61
N ALA A 24 -11.90 5.04 8.33
CA ALA A 24 -12.93 4.97 7.31
C ALA A 24 -13.91 3.82 7.57
N GLU A 25 -13.42 2.64 7.95
CA GLU A 25 -14.23 1.48 8.34
C GLU A 25 -15.07 1.79 9.59
N LEU A 26 -14.45 2.40 10.61
CA LEU A 26 -15.17 2.84 11.80
C LEU A 26 -16.27 3.83 11.44
N LEU A 27 -15.98 4.82 10.59
CA LEU A 27 -16.96 5.80 10.14
C LEU A 27 -18.10 5.14 9.37
N GLU A 28 -17.80 4.25 8.41
CA GLU A 28 -18.80 3.51 7.64
C GLU A 28 -19.73 2.71 8.55
N SER A 29 -19.20 2.06 9.59
CA SER A 29 -19.99 1.28 10.56
C SER A 29 -20.91 2.13 11.44
N ARG A 30 -20.61 3.43 11.60
CA ARG A 30 -21.36 4.35 12.48
C ARG A 30 -22.39 5.19 11.71
N LEU A 31 -22.24 5.34 10.41
CA LEU A 31 -23.11 6.18 9.58
C LEU A 31 -24.43 5.48 9.23
N THR A 32 -25.53 6.13 9.57
CA THR A 32 -26.89 5.63 9.33
C THR A 32 -27.45 6.07 7.99
N ASP A 33 -27.09 7.26 7.54
CA ASP A 33 -27.50 7.85 6.27
C ASP A 33 -26.76 7.20 5.07
N ALA A 34 -27.51 6.83 4.04
CA ALA A 34 -26.98 6.07 2.91
C ALA A 34 -25.95 6.84 2.06
N PRO A 35 -26.18 8.10 1.65
CA PRO A 35 -25.17 8.92 0.98
C PRO A 35 -23.85 9.06 1.75
N THR A 36 -23.90 9.34 3.05
CA THR A 36 -22.68 9.50 3.86
C THR A 36 -21.95 8.18 4.03
N ARG A 37 -22.68 7.07 4.26
CA ARG A 37 -22.09 5.73 4.32
C ARG A 37 -21.41 5.34 3.01
N ALA A 38 -22.02 5.65 1.86
CA ALA A 38 -21.41 5.40 0.54
C ALA A 38 -20.09 6.16 0.35
N ARG A 39 -20.00 7.40 0.84
CA ARG A 39 -18.74 8.17 0.82
C ARG A 39 -17.67 7.52 1.72
N ALA A 40 -18.04 7.03 2.90
CA ALA A 40 -17.10 6.31 3.76
C ALA A 40 -16.58 5.02 3.10
N SER A 41 -17.49 4.25 2.48
CA SER A 41 -17.15 3.06 1.69
C SER A 41 -16.19 3.36 0.54
N GLN A 42 -16.36 4.50 -0.13
CA GLN A 42 -15.44 4.96 -1.16
C GLN A 42 -14.03 5.24 -0.59
N VAL A 43 -13.94 5.85 0.59
CA VAL A 43 -12.64 6.08 1.25
C VAL A 43 -11.98 4.75 1.64
N VAL A 44 -12.74 3.78 2.15
CA VAL A 44 -12.24 2.42 2.43
C VAL A 44 -11.65 1.80 1.16
N THR A 45 -12.41 1.83 0.07
CA THR A 45 -11.99 1.28 -1.23
C THR A 45 -10.70 1.94 -1.73
N SER A 46 -10.64 3.28 -1.73
CA SER A 46 -9.45 4.00 -2.19
C SER A 46 -8.23 3.78 -1.29
N ALA A 47 -8.40 3.59 0.02
CA ALA A 47 -7.29 3.26 0.92
C ALA A 47 -6.71 1.88 0.61
N LEU A 48 -7.56 0.88 0.34
CA LEU A 48 -7.12 -0.46 -0.07
C LEU A 48 -6.39 -0.44 -1.43
N GLU A 49 -6.91 0.30 -2.41
CA GLU A 49 -6.24 0.49 -3.71
C GLU A 49 -4.87 1.16 -3.56
N ALA A 50 -4.76 2.17 -2.69
CA ALA A 50 -3.49 2.83 -2.41
C ALA A 50 -2.49 1.87 -1.74
N MET A 51 -2.92 1.04 -0.80
CA MET A 51 -2.07 0.00 -0.21
C MET A 51 -1.59 -1.02 -1.27
N GLY A 52 -2.46 -1.42 -2.18
CA GLY A 52 -2.10 -2.26 -3.33
C GLY A 52 -1.03 -1.61 -4.20
N THR A 53 -1.23 -0.35 -4.57
CA THR A 53 -0.26 0.45 -5.35
C THR A 53 1.10 0.54 -4.64
N VAL A 54 1.11 0.75 -3.32
CA VAL A 54 2.34 0.79 -2.52
C VAL A 54 3.07 -0.56 -2.53
N LYS A 55 2.32 -1.67 -2.46
CA LYS A 55 2.88 -3.02 -2.56
C LYS A 55 3.55 -3.24 -3.91
N ASP A 56 2.88 -2.85 -5.00
CA ASP A 56 3.38 -3.01 -6.36
C ASP A 56 4.62 -2.15 -6.62
N LEU A 57 4.64 -0.91 -6.09
CA LEU A 57 5.82 -0.03 -6.13
C LEU A 57 7.01 -0.66 -5.40
N ARG A 58 6.79 -1.24 -4.22
CA ARG A 58 7.86 -1.91 -3.45
C ARG A 58 8.43 -3.09 -4.24
N GLN A 59 7.56 -3.91 -4.84
CA GLN A 59 7.98 -5.06 -5.66
C GLN A 59 8.79 -4.60 -6.89
N SER A 60 8.33 -3.57 -7.58
CA SER A 60 9.00 -3.01 -8.76
C SER A 60 10.38 -2.42 -8.43
N LEU A 61 10.52 -1.77 -7.26
CA LEU A 61 11.82 -1.23 -6.83
C LEU A 61 12.80 -2.31 -6.39
N SER A 62 12.31 -3.42 -5.82
CA SER A 62 13.14 -4.59 -5.50
C SER A 62 13.62 -5.30 -6.77
N SER A 63 12.77 -5.46 -7.79
CA SER A 63 13.16 -6.11 -9.05
C SER A 63 14.10 -5.26 -9.93
N LEU A 64 14.16 -3.95 -9.69
CA LEU A 64 15.08 -3.03 -10.36
C LEU A 64 16.46 -2.95 -9.68
N ASP A 65 16.74 -3.77 -8.66
CA ASP A 65 18.08 -3.89 -8.08
C ASP A 65 18.90 -4.95 -8.86
N PRO A 66 19.89 -4.56 -9.68
CA PRO A 66 20.67 -5.50 -10.51
C PRO A 66 21.60 -6.42 -9.70
N SER A 67 21.62 -6.26 -8.38
CA SER A 67 22.47 -6.99 -7.45
C SER A 67 21.82 -8.27 -6.92
N ASP A 68 20.57 -8.57 -7.31
CA ASP A 68 19.85 -9.78 -6.93
C ASP A 68 20.32 -10.96 -7.81
N PRO A 69 21.01 -11.98 -7.26
CA PRO A 69 21.60 -13.09 -8.00
C PRO A 69 20.57 -14.12 -8.51
N SER A 70 19.29 -13.75 -8.55
CA SER A 70 18.19 -14.62 -8.96
C SER A 70 18.06 -14.81 -10.48
N ASP A 71 19.08 -14.45 -11.26
CA ASP A 71 19.17 -14.76 -12.69
C ASP A 71 19.87 -16.12 -12.89
N PRO A 72 19.17 -17.19 -13.29
CA PRO A 72 19.77 -18.50 -13.49
C PRO A 72 20.56 -18.62 -14.80
N SER A 73 20.97 -17.51 -15.42
CA SER A 73 21.58 -17.49 -16.76
C SER A 73 23.09 -17.76 -16.82
N ASP A 74 23.75 -18.15 -15.72
CA ASP A 74 25.19 -18.48 -15.71
C ASP A 74 25.47 -19.93 -15.25
N ALA A 75 24.74 -20.89 -15.82
CA ALA A 75 25.15 -22.30 -15.83
C ALA A 75 25.41 -22.75 -17.28
N GLN A 76 26.54 -22.31 -17.82
CA GLN A 76 27.20 -22.96 -18.96
C GLN A 76 28.35 -23.84 -18.47
#